data_AF-A0A959RXH9-F1
#
_entry.id   AF-A0A959RXH9-F1
#
_cell.length_a   1.000
_cell.length_b   1.000
_cell.length_c   1.000
_cell.angle_alpha   90.00
_cell.angle_beta   90.00
_cell.angle_gamma   90.00
#
_symmetry.space_group_name_H-M   'P 1'
#
loop_
_entity.id
_entity.type
_entity.pdbx_description
1 polymer ?
#
loop_
_entity_poly.entity_id
_entity_poly.type
_entity_poly.pdbx_seq_one_letter_code
_entity_poly.pdbx_strand_id
1 'polypeptide(L)'
;AEMPGLYAEKDYDLSGTIVGIVDKNKIVDGSKIEKGDVLIGFESNGLHTNGYSLARKVLFEKYTLDENIEELNSNLKTELLKVHKSYLNVIQNLISKSEVKAFSHITGGGIIGNTKRVVPNELKIKIDWNSWKVPEVFNLIQKTGEIEDDEMRMVFNMGIGLIAIVDKNDVSNVEEICKKINENPIIIGEIE
;
A
#
# COMPACT_ATOMS: atom_id res chain seq x y z
N ALA A 1 -19.27 -0.73 22.66
CA ALA A 1 -20.67 -0.39 22.98
C ALA A 1 -21.55 -1.52 22.42
N GLU A 2 -22.66 -1.86 23.08
CA GLU A 2 -23.60 -2.88 22.58
C GLU A 2 -24.80 -2.20 21.92
N MET A 3 -25.06 -2.49 20.65
CA MET A 3 -26.12 -1.85 19.87
C MET A 3 -26.95 -2.90 19.11
N PRO A 4 -27.78 -3.71 19.81
CA PRO A 4 -28.48 -4.86 19.24
C PRO A 4 -29.56 -4.50 18.19
N GLY A 5 -29.96 -3.23 18.10
CA GLY A 5 -30.84 -2.73 17.03
C GLY A 5 -30.12 -2.23 15.78
N LEU A 6 -28.77 -2.18 15.80
CA LEU A 6 -27.95 -1.65 14.71
C LEU A 6 -27.04 -2.72 14.06
N TYR A 7 -26.46 -3.62 14.85
CA TYR A 7 -25.59 -4.69 14.36
C TYR A 7 -26.32 -6.04 14.35
N ALA A 8 -26.06 -6.86 13.34
CA ALA A 8 -26.48 -8.26 13.35
C ALA A 8 -25.72 -9.04 14.45
N GLU A 9 -26.24 -10.20 14.84
CA GLU A 9 -25.79 -10.96 16.02
C GLU A 9 -24.29 -11.31 16.03
N LYS A 10 -23.63 -11.35 14.87
CA LYS A 10 -22.20 -11.66 14.72
C LYS A 10 -21.36 -10.49 14.21
N ASP A 11 -22.00 -9.34 13.97
CA ASP A 11 -21.32 -8.16 13.47
C ASP A 11 -20.84 -7.31 14.63
N TYR A 12 -19.62 -6.81 14.51
CA TYR A 12 -19.09 -5.78 15.38
C TYR A 12 -18.27 -4.81 14.54
N ASP A 13 -18.16 -3.58 15.03
CA ASP A 13 -17.31 -2.57 14.42
C ASP A 13 -16.18 -2.21 15.39
N LEU A 14 -15.01 -1.92 14.83
CA LEU A 14 -13.80 -1.62 15.58
C LEU A 14 -13.25 -0.28 15.13
N SER A 15 -13.08 0.64 16.08
CA SER A 15 -12.41 1.91 15.86
C SER A 15 -11.13 1.97 16.68
N GLY A 16 -10.03 2.39 16.03
CA GLY A 16 -8.74 2.63 16.66
C GLY A 16 -8.34 4.09 16.50
N THR A 17 -7.63 4.65 17.48
CA THR A 17 -7.08 6.01 17.41
C THR A 17 -5.61 5.99 17.78
N ILE A 18 -4.79 6.69 17.02
CA ILE A 18 -3.36 6.88 17.29
C ILE A 18 -3.06 8.36 17.47
N VAL A 19 -2.21 8.68 18.46
CA VAL A 19 -1.72 10.02 18.74
C VAL A 19 -0.20 9.98 18.65
N GLY A 20 0.37 10.87 17.83
CA GLY A 20 1.81 11.02 17.64
C GLY A 20 2.25 12.48 17.85
N ILE A 21 3.56 12.68 17.99
CA ILE A 21 4.17 14.01 18.17
C ILE A 21 5.25 14.19 17.11
N VAL A 22 5.33 15.38 16.51
CA VAL A 22 6.37 15.76 15.57
C VAL A 22 6.73 17.23 15.77
N ASP A 23 8.02 17.56 15.70
CA ASP A 23 8.46 18.94 15.70
C ASP A 23 7.98 19.62 14.40
N LYS A 24 7.46 20.86 14.51
CA LYS A 24 6.88 21.57 13.35
C LYS A 24 7.83 21.67 12.14
N ASN A 25 9.13 21.83 12.38
CA ASN A 25 10.15 21.94 11.33
C ASN A 25 10.61 20.57 10.76
N LYS A 26 10.16 19.45 11.33
CA LYS A 26 10.43 18.09 10.86
C LYS A 26 9.22 17.44 10.19
N ILE A 27 8.14 18.20 9.99
CA ILE A 27 6.97 17.70 9.27
C ILE A 27 7.39 17.43 7.82
N VAL A 28 7.11 16.21 7.37
CA VAL A 28 7.29 15.78 5.98
C VAL A 28 5.93 15.90 5.29
N ASP A 29 5.76 16.91 4.44
CA ASP A 29 4.47 17.29 3.84
C ASP A 29 4.44 17.26 2.31
N GLY A 30 5.53 16.86 1.65
CA GLY A 30 5.64 16.81 0.19
C GLY A 30 5.89 18.16 -0.50
N SER A 31 5.96 19.27 0.25
CA SER A 31 6.21 20.61 -0.33
C SER A 31 7.57 20.76 -1.03
N LYS A 32 8.52 19.87 -0.72
CA LYS A 32 9.87 19.81 -1.33
C LYS A 32 9.96 18.89 -2.55
N ILE A 33 8.86 18.26 -2.96
CA ILE A 33 8.87 17.37 -4.12
C ILE A 33 9.12 18.17 -5.39
N GLU A 34 10.01 17.66 -6.23
CA GLU A 34 10.40 18.28 -7.48
C GLU A 34 10.41 17.24 -8.61
N LYS A 35 10.44 17.74 -9.84
CA LYS A 35 10.58 16.89 -11.02
C LYS A 35 11.88 16.08 -10.96
N GLY A 36 11.78 14.78 -11.24
CA GLY A 36 12.89 13.83 -11.20
C GLY A 36 13.11 13.17 -9.84
N ASP A 37 12.30 13.50 -8.83
CA ASP A 37 12.24 12.73 -7.59
C ASP A 37 11.76 11.31 -7.86
N VAL A 38 12.29 10.36 -7.10
CA VAL A 38 12.09 8.93 -7.30
C VAL A 38 11.05 8.41 -6.31
N LEU A 39 10.17 7.53 -6.80
CA LEU A 39 9.21 6.80 -5.97
C LEU A 39 9.81 5.46 -5.56
N ILE A 40 10.02 5.28 -4.27
CA ILE A 40 10.49 4.04 -3.66
C ILE A 40 9.32 3.34 -2.99
N GLY A 41 8.88 2.22 -3.56
CA GLY A 41 7.80 1.38 -3.06
C GLY A 41 8.27 0.34 -2.04
N PHE A 42 7.41 0.07 -1.06
CA PHE A 42 7.56 -1.00 -0.08
C PHE A 42 6.41 -1.98 -0.21
N GLU A 43 6.76 -3.27 -0.25
CA GLU A 43 5.79 -4.33 -0.45
C GLU A 43 4.70 -4.32 0.63
N SER A 44 3.47 -4.46 0.17
CA SER A 44 2.32 -4.92 0.96
C SER A 44 2.42 -6.43 1.17
N ASN A 45 1.57 -6.97 2.04
CA ASN A 45 1.44 -8.42 2.21
C ASN A 45 0.09 -8.94 1.73
N GLY A 46 -0.64 -8.18 0.89
CA GLY A 46 -1.97 -8.53 0.40
C GLY A 46 -2.88 -7.30 0.31
N LEU A 47 -4.19 -7.50 0.47
CA LEU A 47 -5.20 -6.43 0.35
C LEU A 47 -5.11 -5.37 1.45
N HIS A 48 -4.37 -5.66 2.53
CA HIS A 48 -4.32 -4.82 3.72
C HIS A 48 -5.70 -4.72 4.37
N THR A 49 -6.36 -3.56 4.29
CA THR A 49 -7.69 -3.32 4.86
C THR A 49 -8.65 -2.68 3.86
N ASN A 50 -8.31 -2.69 2.56
CA ASN A 50 -9.08 -2.02 1.51
C ASN A 50 -9.44 -3.00 0.39
N GLY A 51 -10.52 -2.71 -0.36
CA GLY A 51 -10.95 -3.53 -1.51
C GLY A 51 -11.69 -4.82 -1.15
N TYR A 52 -11.94 -5.11 0.14
CA TYR A 52 -12.63 -6.33 0.59
C TYR A 52 -14.05 -6.49 0.04
N SER A 53 -14.78 -5.40 -0.24
CA SER A 53 -16.12 -5.53 -0.85
C SER A 53 -16.05 -6.14 -2.25
N LEU A 54 -15.10 -5.68 -3.08
CA LEU A 54 -14.90 -6.21 -4.42
C LEU A 54 -14.32 -7.63 -4.36
N ALA A 55 -13.30 -7.85 -3.54
CA ALA A 55 -12.67 -9.16 -3.39
C ALA A 55 -13.66 -10.23 -2.93
N ARG A 56 -14.52 -9.94 -1.93
CA ARG A 56 -15.54 -10.88 -1.48
C ARG A 56 -16.57 -11.17 -2.57
N LYS A 57 -17.06 -10.13 -3.25
CA LYS A 57 -18.05 -10.28 -4.34
C LYS A 57 -17.54 -11.24 -5.41
N VAL A 58 -16.29 -11.06 -5.84
CA VAL A 58 -15.70 -11.83 -6.93
C VAL A 58 -15.27 -13.23 -6.50
N LEU A 59 -14.54 -13.33 -5.38
CA LEU A 59 -13.92 -14.59 -5.00
C LEU A 59 -14.91 -15.55 -4.35
N PHE A 60 -15.88 -15.08 -3.56
CA PHE A 60 -16.81 -15.98 -2.85
C PHE A 60 -17.89 -16.57 -3.76
N GLU A 61 -18.06 -16.03 -4.97
CA GLU A 61 -18.89 -16.65 -6.00
C GLU A 61 -18.24 -17.92 -6.60
N LYS A 62 -16.91 -18.03 -6.57
CA LYS A 62 -16.17 -19.16 -7.17
C LYS A 62 -15.45 -20.06 -6.17
N TYR A 63 -15.03 -19.54 -5.02
CA TYR A 63 -14.17 -20.23 -4.07
C TYR A 63 -14.78 -20.24 -2.67
N THR A 64 -14.53 -21.31 -1.93
CA THR A 64 -14.82 -21.33 -0.49
C THR A 64 -13.63 -20.83 0.32
N LEU A 65 -13.87 -20.37 1.56
CA LEU A 65 -12.83 -19.77 2.40
C LEU A 65 -11.68 -20.74 2.76
N ASP A 66 -11.99 -22.01 2.96
CA ASP A 66 -11.03 -23.02 3.41
C ASP A 66 -10.40 -23.81 2.25
N GLU A 67 -10.82 -23.53 1.01
CA GLU A 67 -10.28 -24.14 -0.20
C GLU A 67 -8.85 -23.66 -0.47
N ASN A 68 -7.93 -24.60 -0.68
CA ASN A 68 -6.56 -24.30 -1.08
C ASN A 68 -6.55 -23.91 -2.56
N ILE A 69 -5.92 -22.77 -2.85
CA ILE A 69 -5.77 -22.24 -4.21
C ILE A 69 -4.29 -22.32 -4.57
N GLU A 70 -3.98 -23.04 -5.64
CA GLU A 70 -2.59 -23.32 -6.06
C GLU A 70 -1.82 -22.04 -6.30
N GLU A 71 -2.42 -21.06 -6.99
CA GLU A 71 -1.82 -19.77 -7.29
C GLU A 71 -1.43 -18.98 -6.03
N LEU A 72 -2.18 -19.16 -4.93
CA LEU A 72 -1.91 -18.47 -3.66
C LEU A 72 -0.97 -19.26 -2.74
N ASN A 73 -0.66 -20.51 -3.06
CA ASN A 73 0.02 -21.46 -2.19
C ASN A 73 -0.59 -21.52 -0.76
N SER A 74 -1.89 -21.23 -0.64
CA SER A 74 -2.63 -21.15 0.63
C SER A 74 -4.14 -21.17 0.35
N ASN A 75 -4.96 -21.11 1.41
CA ASN A 75 -6.40 -20.94 1.27
C ASN A 75 -6.83 -19.47 1.30
N LEU A 76 -8.03 -19.21 0.78
CA LEU A 76 -8.55 -17.85 0.63
C LEU A 76 -8.67 -17.12 1.98
N LYS A 77 -9.07 -17.82 3.03
CA LYS A 77 -9.14 -17.27 4.39
C LYS A 77 -7.79 -16.77 4.89
N THR A 78 -6.73 -17.57 4.73
CA THR A 78 -5.38 -17.21 5.17
C THR A 78 -4.87 -16.01 4.38
N GLU A 79 -5.09 -15.99 3.06
CA GLU A 79 -4.66 -14.89 2.20
C GLU A 79 -5.38 -13.58 2.54
N LEU A 80 -6.71 -13.62 2.69
CA LEU A 80 -7.52 -12.44 2.96
C LEU A 80 -7.39 -11.93 4.40
N LEU A 81 -7.00 -12.75 5.38
CA LEU A 81 -6.86 -12.35 6.78
C LEU A 81 -5.43 -11.99 7.18
N LYS A 82 -4.50 -11.85 6.22
CA LYS A 82 -3.16 -11.34 6.52
C LYS A 82 -3.24 -9.98 7.20
N VAL A 83 -2.61 -9.88 8.38
CA VAL A 83 -2.57 -8.65 9.18
C VAL A 83 -1.85 -7.57 8.38
N HIS A 84 -2.46 -6.38 8.28
CA HIS A 84 -1.85 -5.23 7.61
C HIS A 84 -0.41 -4.99 8.10
N LYS A 85 0.57 -5.03 7.19
CA LYS A 85 1.98 -4.76 7.49
C LYS A 85 2.15 -3.39 8.15
N SER A 86 2.85 -3.32 9.29
CA SER A 86 3.22 -2.04 9.89
C SER A 86 4.49 -1.50 9.23
N TYR A 87 4.44 -0.24 8.77
CA TYR A 87 5.60 0.44 8.16
C TYR A 87 6.34 1.37 9.12
N LEU A 88 6.01 1.34 10.42
CA LEU A 88 6.60 2.25 11.40
C LEU A 88 8.13 2.15 11.44
N ASN A 89 8.68 0.93 11.39
CA ASN A 89 10.12 0.70 11.43
C ASN A 89 10.84 1.30 10.19
N VAL A 90 10.23 1.15 9.00
CA VAL A 90 10.72 1.76 7.75
C VAL A 90 10.74 3.26 7.89
N ILE A 91 9.60 3.86 8.24
CA ILE A 91 9.43 5.31 8.33
C ILE A 91 10.40 5.92 9.35
N GLN A 92 10.53 5.34 10.54
CA GLN A 92 11.44 5.83 11.58
C GLN A 92 12.91 5.81 11.14
N ASN A 93 13.34 4.75 10.44
CA ASN A 93 14.71 4.64 9.97
C ASN A 93 15.00 5.61 8.82
N LEU A 94 14.06 5.80 7.91
CA LEU A 94 14.24 6.75 6.81
C LEU A 94 14.23 8.19 7.30
N ILE A 95 13.26 8.60 8.12
CA ILE A 95 13.22 9.96 8.68
C ILE A 95 14.49 10.31 9.47
N SER A 96 15.10 9.33 10.14
CA SER A 96 16.30 9.56 10.95
C SER A 96 17.62 9.56 10.16
N LYS A 97 17.64 9.05 8.92
CA LYS A 97 18.88 8.74 8.19
C LYS A 97 18.89 9.19 6.72
N SER A 98 17.79 9.72 6.20
CA SER A 98 17.69 10.26 4.84
C SER A 98 16.74 11.46 4.77
N GLU A 99 16.79 12.22 3.67
CA GLU A 99 15.86 13.33 3.43
C GLU A 99 14.66 12.87 2.59
N VAL A 100 13.73 12.19 3.25
CA VAL A 100 12.45 11.82 2.60
C VAL A 100 11.57 13.05 2.46
N LYS A 101 11.11 13.32 1.23
CA LYS A 101 10.28 14.48 0.90
C LYS A 101 8.80 14.22 1.15
N ALA A 102 8.35 12.99 0.98
CA ALA A 102 7.00 12.54 1.32
C ALA A 102 6.90 11.03 1.56
N PHE A 103 5.88 10.65 2.32
CA PHE A 103 5.38 9.27 2.36
C PHE A 103 3.94 9.22 1.87
N SER A 104 3.60 8.17 1.12
CA SER A 104 2.24 7.87 0.68
C SER A 104 1.87 6.46 1.14
N HIS A 105 0.95 6.35 2.10
CA HIS A 105 0.39 5.07 2.54
C HIS A 105 -0.72 4.67 1.56
N ILE A 106 -0.55 3.52 0.91
CA ILE A 106 -1.45 3.06 -0.12
C ILE A 106 -2.62 2.31 0.51
N THR A 107 -3.80 2.93 0.42
CA THR A 107 -5.06 2.43 0.97
C THR A 107 -6.12 2.42 -0.13
N GLY A 108 -7.40 2.67 0.18
CA GLY A 108 -8.43 2.85 -0.85
C GLY A 108 -8.07 3.99 -1.81
N GLY A 109 -8.31 3.79 -3.11
CA GLY A 109 -7.90 4.73 -4.17
C GLY A 109 -6.57 4.39 -4.83
N GLY A 110 -5.89 3.32 -4.37
CA GLY A 110 -4.70 2.76 -5.01
C GLY A 110 -3.48 3.68 -5.01
N ILE A 111 -2.47 3.31 -5.79
CA ILE A 111 -1.15 3.97 -5.78
C ILE A 111 -1.25 5.44 -6.20
N ILE A 112 -1.87 5.71 -7.35
CA ILE A 112 -1.97 7.07 -7.91
C ILE A 112 -2.86 7.95 -7.03
N GLY A 113 -4.02 7.44 -6.60
CA GLY A 113 -4.99 8.22 -5.83
C GLY A 113 -4.47 8.66 -4.46
N ASN A 114 -3.68 7.81 -3.78
CA ASN A 114 -3.07 8.17 -2.50
C ASN A 114 -1.85 9.08 -2.71
N THR A 115 -0.96 8.75 -3.65
CA THR A 115 0.28 9.51 -3.86
C THR A 115 0.03 10.92 -4.38
N LYS A 116 -1.03 11.14 -5.16
CA LYS A 116 -1.42 12.49 -5.60
C LYS A 116 -1.74 13.45 -4.45
N ARG A 117 -2.07 12.95 -3.24
CA ARG A 117 -2.39 13.81 -2.09
C ARG A 117 -1.17 14.51 -1.48
N VAL A 118 0.03 13.98 -1.73
CA VAL A 118 1.29 14.52 -1.21
C VAL A 118 2.14 15.17 -2.30
N VAL A 119 1.80 14.97 -3.57
CA VAL A 119 2.53 15.53 -4.72
C VAL A 119 1.91 16.89 -5.11
N PRO A 120 2.73 17.94 -5.35
CA PRO A 120 2.25 19.22 -5.88
C PRO A 120 1.43 19.08 -7.16
N ASN A 121 0.38 19.90 -7.32
CA ASN A 121 -0.63 19.73 -8.38
C ASN A 121 -0.06 19.90 -9.81
N GLU A 122 1.03 20.64 -9.93
CA GLU A 122 1.73 20.92 -11.18
C GLU A 122 2.62 19.76 -11.66
N LEU A 123 2.91 18.80 -10.78
CA LEU A 123 3.75 17.64 -11.05
C LEU A 123 2.89 16.40 -11.35
N LYS A 124 3.46 15.46 -12.10
CA LYS A 124 2.82 14.19 -12.45
C LYS A 124 3.53 13.03 -11.80
N ILE A 125 2.77 11.98 -11.51
CA ILE A 125 3.29 10.71 -11.01
C ILE A 125 3.35 9.74 -12.17
N LYS A 126 4.52 9.20 -12.44
CA LYS A 126 4.72 8.14 -13.43
C LYS A 126 5.15 6.87 -12.72
N ILE A 127 4.35 5.82 -12.86
CA ILE A 127 4.61 4.50 -12.29
C ILE A 127 5.09 3.57 -13.39
N ASP A 128 6.18 2.86 -13.13
CA ASP A 128 6.58 1.69 -13.91
C ASP A 128 5.92 0.45 -13.32
N TRP A 129 4.78 0.05 -13.88
CA TRP A 129 4.01 -1.11 -13.42
C TRP A 129 4.71 -2.45 -13.62
N ASN A 130 5.84 -2.49 -14.33
CA ASN A 130 6.62 -3.70 -14.54
C ASN A 130 7.81 -3.83 -13.57
N SER A 131 7.99 -2.86 -12.67
CA SER A 131 9.14 -2.81 -11.75
C SER A 131 9.03 -3.75 -10.54
N TRP A 132 7.85 -4.31 -10.26
CA TRP A 132 7.66 -5.35 -9.24
C TRP A 132 6.71 -6.44 -9.72
N LYS A 133 6.77 -7.59 -9.05
CA LYS A 133 5.79 -8.66 -9.26
C LYS A 133 4.55 -8.39 -8.41
N VAL A 134 3.40 -8.21 -9.07
CA VAL A 134 2.11 -8.09 -8.39
C VAL A 134 1.79 -9.39 -7.64
N PRO A 135 1.39 -9.34 -6.35
CA PRO A 135 0.99 -10.53 -5.61
C PRO A 135 -0.19 -11.29 -6.25
N GLU A 136 -0.13 -12.62 -6.21
CA GLU A 136 -1.08 -13.49 -6.94
C GLU A 136 -2.54 -13.32 -6.51
N VAL A 137 -2.80 -12.84 -5.29
CA VAL A 137 -4.17 -12.51 -4.85
C VAL A 137 -4.85 -11.47 -5.75
N PHE A 138 -4.09 -10.49 -6.25
CA PHE A 138 -4.65 -9.48 -7.16
C PHE A 138 -4.90 -10.07 -8.54
N ASN A 139 -3.99 -10.91 -9.06
CA ASN A 139 -4.18 -11.62 -10.32
C ASN A 139 -5.41 -12.54 -10.26
N LEU A 140 -5.59 -13.25 -9.14
CA LEU A 140 -6.74 -14.11 -8.90
C LEU A 140 -8.04 -13.31 -8.90
N ILE A 141 -8.10 -12.17 -8.18
CA ILE A 141 -9.26 -11.28 -8.17
C ILE A 141 -9.56 -10.78 -9.59
N GLN A 142 -8.55 -10.27 -10.27
CA GLN A 142 -8.67 -9.71 -11.61
C GLN A 142 -9.23 -10.72 -12.61
N LYS A 143 -8.63 -11.90 -12.68
CA LYS A 143 -9.04 -12.99 -13.58
C LYS A 143 -10.42 -13.53 -13.22
N THR A 144 -10.72 -13.63 -11.93
CA THR A 144 -12.00 -14.20 -11.47
C THR A 144 -13.17 -13.29 -11.80
N GLY A 145 -12.97 -11.97 -11.67
CA GLY A 145 -14.00 -10.95 -11.86
C GLY A 145 -13.98 -10.28 -13.23
N GLU A 146 -13.04 -10.66 -14.12
CA GLU A 146 -12.83 -10.03 -15.43
C GLU A 146 -12.67 -8.51 -15.31
N ILE A 147 -11.84 -8.07 -14.36
CA ILE A 147 -11.67 -6.67 -13.99
C ILE A 147 -10.55 -6.04 -14.83
N GLU A 148 -10.82 -4.87 -15.38
CA GLU A 148 -9.83 -4.09 -16.12
C GLU A 148 -8.69 -3.60 -15.21
N ASP A 149 -7.49 -3.47 -15.78
CA ASP A 149 -6.28 -3.02 -15.07
C ASP A 149 -6.49 -1.71 -14.29
N ASP A 150 -7.17 -0.74 -14.90
CA ASP A 150 -7.36 0.58 -14.29
C ASP A 150 -8.26 0.51 -13.06
N GLU A 151 -9.28 -0.35 -13.08
CA GLU A 151 -10.13 -0.59 -11.91
C GLU A 151 -9.34 -1.29 -10.80
N MET A 152 -8.53 -2.29 -11.14
CA MET A 152 -7.63 -2.94 -10.17
C MET A 152 -6.69 -1.93 -9.50
N ARG A 153 -6.06 -1.06 -10.30
CA ARG A 153 -5.12 -0.02 -9.84
C ARG A 153 -5.79 1.09 -9.02
N MET A 154 -7.09 1.34 -9.22
CA MET A 154 -7.87 2.30 -8.43
C MET A 154 -8.35 1.74 -7.09
N VAL A 155 -8.62 0.43 -7.04
CA VAL A 155 -9.19 -0.19 -5.83
C VAL A 155 -8.10 -0.70 -4.89
N PHE A 156 -7.06 -1.33 -5.45
CA PHE A 156 -6.06 -2.07 -4.68
C PHE A 156 -4.71 -1.38 -4.65
N ASN A 157 -3.89 -1.80 -3.68
CA ASN A 157 -2.50 -1.36 -3.55
C ASN A 157 -1.55 -2.05 -4.56
N MET A 158 -2.03 -3.07 -5.29
CA MET A 158 -1.32 -3.82 -6.32
C MET A 158 0.03 -4.39 -5.90
N GLY A 159 0.24 -4.59 -4.59
CA GLY A 159 1.49 -5.11 -4.04
C GLY A 159 2.35 -4.07 -3.33
N ILE A 160 2.08 -2.77 -3.46
CA ILE A 160 2.85 -1.70 -2.81
C ILE A 160 2.00 -1.04 -1.72
N GLY A 161 2.40 -1.19 -0.45
CA GLY A 161 1.64 -0.63 0.67
C GLY A 161 2.14 0.73 1.16
N LEU A 162 3.39 1.09 0.89
CA LEU A 162 3.94 2.40 1.21
C LEU A 162 4.84 2.88 0.08
N ILE A 163 4.85 4.17 -0.19
CA ILE A 163 5.81 4.83 -1.07
C ILE A 163 6.54 5.91 -0.27
N ALA A 164 7.87 5.98 -0.42
CA ALA A 164 8.68 7.12 -0.05
C ALA A 164 9.11 7.88 -1.31
N ILE A 165 9.03 9.21 -1.30
CA ILE A 165 9.49 10.07 -2.39
C ILE A 165 10.77 10.75 -1.94
N VAL A 166 11.84 10.58 -2.73
CA VAL A 166 13.19 11.05 -2.39
C VAL A 166 13.87 11.68 -3.61
N ASP A 167 14.89 12.49 -3.35
CA ASP A 167 15.79 12.93 -4.42
C ASP A 167 16.49 11.72 -5.05
N LYS A 168 16.71 11.75 -6.37
CA LYS A 168 17.40 10.68 -7.09
C LYS A 168 18.78 10.34 -6.52
N ASN A 169 19.47 11.31 -5.92
CA ASN A 169 20.80 11.11 -5.34
C ASN A 169 20.75 10.41 -3.99
N ASP A 170 19.59 10.39 -3.33
CA ASP A 170 19.38 9.74 -2.02
C ASP A 170 18.94 8.27 -2.13
N VAL A 171 18.63 7.79 -3.34
CA VAL A 171 18.15 6.41 -3.59
C VAL A 171 19.10 5.36 -2.97
N SER A 172 20.39 5.44 -3.24
CA SER A 172 21.36 4.46 -2.71
C SER A 172 21.45 4.49 -1.18
N ASN A 173 21.33 5.67 -0.56
CA ASN A 173 21.28 5.77 0.90
C ASN A 173 20.02 5.10 1.46
N VAL A 174 18.85 5.33 0.83
CA VAL A 174 17.60 4.66 1.21
C VAL A 174 17.71 3.14 1.10
N GLU A 175 18.27 2.63 0.01
CA GLU A 175 18.49 1.19 -0.18
C GLU A 175 19.38 0.60 0.93
N GLU A 176 20.47 1.27 1.28
CA GLU A 176 21.35 0.84 2.37
C GLU A 176 20.66 0.84 3.74
N ILE A 177 19.85 1.85 4.02
CA ILE A 177 19.07 1.93 5.26
C ILE A 177 18.09 0.76 5.33
N CYS A 178 17.36 0.51 4.25
CA CYS A 178 16.35 -0.55 4.18
C CYS A 178 16.98 -1.94 4.32
N LYS A 179 18.13 -2.17 3.68
CA LYS A 179 18.89 -3.42 3.80
C LYS A 179 19.25 -3.74 5.25
N LYS A 180 19.62 -2.72 6.05
CA LYS A 180 19.97 -2.89 7.48
C LYS A 180 18.77 -3.28 8.35
N ILE A 181 17.55 -3.02 7.89
CA ILE A 181 16.31 -3.37 8.60
C ILE A 181 15.55 -4.52 7.93
N ASN A 182 16.19 -5.26 7.02
CA ASN A 182 15.62 -6.38 6.26
C ASN A 182 14.37 -6.01 5.46
N GLU A 183 14.37 -4.81 4.87
CA GLU A 183 13.33 -4.34 3.95
C GLU A 183 13.91 -4.24 2.54
N ASN A 184 13.09 -4.59 1.55
CA ASN A 184 13.47 -4.59 0.13
C ASN A 184 12.72 -3.45 -0.58
N PRO A 185 13.31 -2.25 -0.66
CA PRO A 185 12.72 -1.13 -1.38
C PRO A 185 12.80 -1.39 -2.89
N ILE A 186 11.79 -0.93 -3.63
CA ILE A 186 11.73 -1.06 -5.09
C ILE A 186 11.57 0.32 -5.69
N ILE A 187 12.37 0.67 -6.69
CA ILE A 187 12.11 1.88 -7.48
C ILE A 187 10.91 1.58 -8.38
N ILE A 188 9.80 2.27 -8.16
CA ILE A 188 8.53 2.01 -8.86
C ILE A 188 8.12 3.11 -9.82
N GLY A 189 8.89 4.19 -9.91
CA GLY A 189 8.54 5.33 -10.73
C GLY A 189 9.27 6.60 -10.37
N GLU A 190 8.81 7.70 -10.95
CA GLU A 190 9.38 9.03 -10.78
C GLU A 190 8.29 10.13 -10.86
N ILE A 191 8.67 11.33 -10.42
CA ILE A 191 7.88 12.56 -10.55
C ILE A 191 8.27 13.28 -11.85
N GLU A 192 7.28 13.68 -12.66
CA GLU A 192 7.46 14.36 -13.97
C GLU A 192 6.91 15.78 -14.04
#